data_AF-A0A1G2ZHH2-F1
#
_entry.id   AF-A0A1G2ZHH2-F1
#
_cell.length_a   1.000
_cell.length_b   1.000
_cell.length_c   1.000
_cell.angle_alpha   90.00
_cell.angle_beta   90.00
_cell.angle_gamma   90.00
#
_symmetry.space_group_name_H-M   'P 1'
#
loop_
_entity.id
_entity.type
_entity.pdbx_description
1 polymer ?
#
loop_
_entity_poly.entity_id
_entity_poly.type
_entity_poly.pdbx_seq_one_letter_code
_entity_poly.pdbx_strand_id
1 'polypeptide(L)'
;REVGKAVDRLNLRGAIFATYQNCLYRGNTYTGISSRPELVSEIKAIAKDWGVERLARPAPSESAPETPVPRAQSKERQIPNRLTFDERREGWRLLFNGKTLQGWQGSTDHYFVEDGMLVSSFGPTPNRAEGAHLFSSREYGDFILRLQYRLSLAANSDVLVRSERIEDPSSSGLAIQILDNAAGQYAKTTPGHKNGSIWNIAAAEQDYLRPRGQWNDLEITCRGQQVDVMLNGKIIVDIDLGNRAGIIPSGLSHPGRQRTKGYIGFNGNASQGRVEYRSIRIKEMRP
;
A
#
# COMPACT_ATOMS: atom_id res chain seq x y z
N ARG A 1 37.97 -5.51 -4.10
CA ARG A 1 38.64 -4.45 -4.89
C ARG A 1 37.81 -4.04 -6.12
N GLU A 2 37.29 -4.98 -6.92
CA GLU A 2 36.41 -4.68 -8.07
C GLU A 2 35.05 -4.06 -7.69
N VAL A 3 34.42 -4.53 -6.61
CA VAL A 3 33.16 -3.95 -6.08
C VAL A 3 33.34 -2.47 -5.70
N GLY A 4 34.47 -2.10 -5.08
CA GLY A 4 34.77 -0.72 -4.71
C GLY A 4 34.86 0.20 -5.94
N LYS A 5 35.54 -0.24 -7.00
CA LYS A 5 35.62 0.51 -8.26
C LYS A 5 34.24 0.73 -8.90
N ALA A 6 33.34 -0.25 -8.81
CA ALA A 6 31.98 -0.15 -9.32
C ALA A 6 31.14 0.85 -8.50
N VAL A 7 31.25 0.80 -7.16
CA VAL A 7 30.59 1.75 -6.25
C VAL A 7 31.01 3.19 -6.54
N ASP A 8 32.30 3.41 -6.82
CA ASP A 8 32.85 4.72 -7.13
C ASP A 8 32.39 5.22 -8.50
N ARG A 9 32.47 4.37 -9.52
CA ARG A 9 32.03 4.70 -10.88
C ARG A 9 30.54 5.08 -10.94
N LEU A 10 29.72 4.45 -10.11
CA LEU A 10 28.28 4.65 -10.05
C LEU A 10 27.83 5.68 -9.01
N ASN A 11 28.77 6.32 -8.29
CA ASN A 11 28.50 7.29 -7.22
C ASN A 11 27.51 6.76 -6.15
N LEU A 12 27.62 5.48 -5.79
CA LEU A 12 26.65 4.80 -4.93
C LEU A 12 26.96 4.90 -3.44
N ARG A 13 28.12 5.46 -3.05
CA ARG A 13 28.59 5.50 -1.65
C ARG A 13 27.54 6.07 -0.68
N GLY A 14 26.88 7.17 -1.05
CA GLY A 14 25.85 7.80 -0.22
C GLY A 14 24.56 6.98 -0.10
N ALA A 15 24.10 6.37 -1.21
CA ALA A 15 22.89 5.54 -1.23
C ALA A 15 23.08 4.23 -0.43
N ILE A 16 24.24 3.61 -0.59
CA ILE A 16 24.64 2.43 0.17
C ILE A 16 24.67 2.77 1.67
N PHE A 17 25.34 3.87 2.06
CA PHE A 17 25.44 4.27 3.46
C PHE A 17 24.08 4.62 4.08
N ALA A 18 23.21 5.35 3.37
CA ALA A 18 21.86 5.66 3.84
C ALA A 18 20.99 4.42 4.07
N THR A 19 21.14 3.40 3.21
CA THR A 19 20.46 2.10 3.35
C THR A 19 20.94 1.38 4.63
N TYR A 20 22.24 1.35 4.88
CA TYR A 20 22.82 0.77 6.10
C TYR A 20 22.42 1.52 7.37
N GLN A 21 22.32 2.85 7.35
CA GLN A 21 21.87 3.62 8.51
C GLN A 21 20.41 3.34 8.87
N ASN A 22 19.55 3.14 7.87
CA ASN A 22 18.18 2.70 8.15
C ASN A 22 18.17 1.32 8.83
N CYS A 23 19.05 0.40 8.44
CA CYS A 23 19.20 -0.89 9.13
C CYS A 23 19.71 -0.74 10.57
N LEU A 24 20.67 0.16 10.83
CA LEU A 24 21.26 0.39 12.15
C LEU A 24 20.29 1.05 13.15
N TYR A 25 19.56 2.09 12.72
CA TYR A 25 18.80 2.95 13.64
C TYR A 25 17.29 2.67 13.68
N ARG A 26 16.74 1.90 12.73
CA ARG A 26 15.29 1.59 12.69
C ARG A 26 14.94 0.20 13.22
N GLY A 27 15.88 -0.51 13.85
CA GLY A 27 15.60 -1.79 14.51
C GLY A 27 15.15 -2.88 13.55
N ASN A 28 15.68 -2.88 12.32
CA ASN A 28 15.34 -3.89 11.33
C ASN A 28 15.92 -5.25 11.79
N THR A 29 15.06 -6.16 12.26
CA THR A 29 15.43 -7.44 12.90
C THR A 29 16.09 -8.44 11.94
N TYR A 30 16.14 -8.15 10.63
CA TYR A 30 16.65 -9.06 9.62
C TYR A 30 18.18 -9.16 9.52
N THR A 31 18.93 -8.17 10.03
CA THR A 31 20.40 -8.15 9.85
C THR A 31 21.19 -8.31 11.15
N GLY A 32 20.58 -8.05 12.32
CA GLY A 32 21.26 -8.14 13.62
C GLY A 32 22.49 -7.23 13.78
N ILE A 33 22.68 -6.26 12.88
CA ILE A 33 23.87 -5.40 12.87
C ILE A 33 23.88 -4.45 14.07
N SER A 34 22.71 -3.93 14.46
CA SER A 34 22.59 -3.06 15.64
C SER A 34 22.94 -3.76 16.95
N SER A 35 22.87 -5.09 17.00
CA SER A 35 23.28 -5.91 18.16
C SER A 35 24.76 -6.36 18.11
N ARG A 36 25.54 -5.88 17.15
CA ARG A 36 26.95 -6.25 16.90
C ARG A 36 27.86 -5.02 16.90
N PRO A 37 28.34 -4.55 18.07
CA PRO A 37 29.08 -3.30 18.23
C PRO A 37 30.33 -3.17 17.34
N GLU A 38 30.97 -4.29 17.03
CA GLU A 38 32.12 -4.41 16.14
C GLU A 38 31.80 -4.01 14.70
N LEU A 39 30.68 -4.49 14.15
CA LEU A 39 30.22 -4.14 12.80
C LEU A 39 29.78 -2.68 12.72
N VAL A 40 29.14 -2.17 13.77
CA VAL A 40 28.77 -0.74 13.86
C VAL A 40 30.02 0.14 13.78
N SER A 41 31.10 -0.27 14.43
CA SER A 41 32.37 0.47 14.46
C SER A 41 33.08 0.42 13.11
N GLU A 42 33.08 -0.72 12.45
CA GLU A 42 33.64 -0.90 11.09
C GLU A 42 32.89 -0.04 10.06
N ILE A 43 31.56 -0.03 10.10
CA ILE A 43 30.72 0.78 9.20
C ILE A 43 30.99 2.29 9.39
N LYS A 44 31.17 2.75 10.64
CA LYS A 44 31.54 4.14 10.92
C LYS A 44 32.91 4.50 10.34
N ALA A 45 33.87 3.59 10.39
CA ALA A 45 35.19 3.80 9.78
C ALA A 45 35.10 3.90 8.25
N ILE A 46 34.30 3.04 7.60
CA ILE A 46 34.05 3.10 6.15
C ILE A 46 33.36 4.41 5.76
N ALA A 47 32.37 4.85 6.55
CA ALA A 47 31.65 6.10 6.30
C ALA A 47 32.57 7.33 6.31
N LYS A 48 33.53 7.31 7.23
CA LYS A 48 34.57 8.33 7.37
C LYS A 48 35.53 8.34 6.19
N ASP A 49 36.02 7.17 5.81
CA ASP A 49 36.85 7.00 4.62
C ASP A 49 36.14 7.48 3.34
N TRP A 50 34.82 7.26 3.26
CA TRP A 50 34.00 7.67 2.12
C TRP A 50 33.52 9.13 2.18
N GLY A 51 33.74 9.85 3.28
CA GLY A 51 33.30 11.24 3.44
C GLY A 51 31.77 11.42 3.52
N VAL A 52 31.01 10.36 3.80
CA VAL A 52 29.53 10.36 3.80
C VAL A 52 28.91 10.58 5.18
N GLU A 53 29.73 10.92 6.18
CA GLU A 53 29.33 11.07 7.59
C GLU A 53 28.21 12.09 7.81
N ARG A 54 28.14 13.16 7.00
CA ARG A 54 27.12 14.23 7.13
C ARG A 54 25.74 13.84 6.59
N LEU A 55 25.63 12.71 5.89
CA LEU A 55 24.34 12.10 5.54
C LEU A 55 23.76 11.32 6.73
N ALA A 56 24.56 11.13 7.80
CA ALA A 56 24.08 10.59 9.06
C ALA A 56 23.11 11.55 9.74
N ARG A 57 21.84 11.14 9.83
CA ARG A 57 20.92 11.78 10.77
C ARG A 57 21.47 11.56 12.18
N PRO A 58 21.58 12.61 13.03
CA PRO A 58 21.98 12.40 14.41
C PRO A 58 21.00 11.45 15.10
N ALA A 59 21.51 10.63 16.01
CA ALA A 59 20.68 9.86 16.93
C ALA A 59 19.77 10.84 17.71
N PRO A 60 18.51 10.49 18.01
CA PRO A 60 17.68 11.33 18.86
C PRO A 60 18.37 11.47 20.22
N SER A 61 18.74 12.69 20.62
CA SER A 61 19.28 12.94 21.94
C SER A 61 18.15 12.87 22.99
N GLU A 62 18.43 12.25 24.13
CA GLU A 62 17.52 12.25 25.28
C GLU A 62 17.25 13.68 25.77
N SER A 63 15.96 14.03 25.76
CA SER A 63 15.24 15.03 26.56
C SER A 63 15.98 16.29 27.05
N ALA A 64 15.52 17.45 26.55
CA ALA A 64 15.36 18.65 27.38
C ALA A 64 13.85 18.88 27.61
N PRO A 65 13.43 19.40 28.77
CA PRO A 65 12.02 19.63 29.05
C PRO A 65 11.55 20.87 28.28
N GLU A 66 10.71 20.67 27.27
CA GLU A 66 10.04 21.78 26.60
C GLU A 66 8.89 22.30 27.47
N THR A 67 8.94 23.60 27.80
CA THR A 67 7.84 24.37 28.38
C THR A 67 6.58 24.29 27.50
N PRO A 68 5.37 24.26 28.10
CA PRO A 68 4.15 24.01 27.37
C PRO A 68 3.76 25.22 26.50
N VAL A 69 3.87 25.06 25.18
CA VAL A 69 3.31 25.98 24.19
C VAL A 69 1.80 25.69 24.05
N PRO A 70 0.92 26.71 23.93
CA PRO A 70 -0.53 26.51 23.86
C PRO A 70 -0.94 25.64 22.66
N ARG A 71 -1.86 24.71 22.92
CA ARG A 71 -2.31 23.65 22.02
C ARG A 71 -3.20 24.20 20.90
N ALA A 72 -2.60 24.73 19.82
CA ALA A 72 -3.26 24.75 18.52
C ALA A 72 -3.47 23.30 18.07
N GLN A 73 -4.65 22.96 17.53
CA GLN A 73 -5.01 21.62 17.07
C GLN A 73 -4.08 21.15 15.94
N SER A 74 -2.90 20.65 16.28
CA SER A 74 -2.07 19.88 15.37
C SER A 74 -2.83 18.61 15.05
N LYS A 75 -3.23 18.41 13.79
CA LYS A 75 -3.62 17.09 13.29
C LYS A 75 -2.53 16.11 13.74
N GLU A 76 -2.84 15.25 14.71
CA GLU A 76 -1.90 14.23 15.15
C GLU A 76 -1.41 13.50 13.91
N ARG A 77 -0.09 13.49 13.71
CA ARG A 77 0.53 12.86 12.55
C ARG A 77 0.22 11.37 12.66
N GLN A 78 -0.75 10.88 11.87
CA GLN A 78 -1.21 9.50 11.96
C GLN A 78 -0.01 8.56 11.74
N ILE A 79 0.34 7.79 12.78
CA ILE A 79 1.42 6.82 12.71
C ILE A 79 0.91 5.65 11.84
N PRO A 80 1.62 5.24 10.78
CA PRO A 80 1.19 4.14 9.93
C PRO A 80 0.88 2.86 10.72
N ASN A 81 -0.16 2.14 10.28
CA ASN A 81 -0.60 0.88 10.89
C ASN A 81 -0.94 0.97 12.39
N ARG A 82 -1.40 2.13 12.85
CA ARG A 82 -1.88 2.33 14.22
C ARG A 82 -3.20 3.08 14.20
N LEU A 83 -4.19 2.53 14.90
CA LEU A 83 -5.45 3.23 15.12
C LEU A 83 -5.29 4.29 16.20
N THR A 84 -5.90 5.45 15.99
CA THR A 84 -6.08 6.45 17.05
C THR A 84 -7.04 5.94 18.13
N PHE A 85 -7.17 6.67 19.24
CA PHE A 85 -8.16 6.34 20.26
C PHE A 85 -9.58 6.44 19.71
N ASP A 86 -9.87 7.50 18.95
CA ASP A 86 -11.18 7.72 18.34
C ASP A 86 -11.51 6.65 17.29
N GLU A 87 -10.54 6.27 16.44
CA GLU A 87 -10.76 5.21 15.46
C GLU A 87 -11.15 3.88 16.15
N ARG A 88 -10.50 3.53 17.27
CA ARG A 88 -10.89 2.32 18.04
C ARG A 88 -12.29 2.45 18.62
N ARG A 89 -12.62 3.60 19.21
CA ARG A 89 -13.95 3.87 19.80
C ARG A 89 -15.06 3.81 18.75
N GLU A 90 -14.77 4.26 17.53
CA GLU A 90 -15.69 4.20 16.39
C GLU A 90 -15.79 2.81 15.75
N GLY A 91 -15.04 1.82 16.24
CA GLY A 91 -15.11 0.44 15.76
C GLY A 91 -14.18 0.11 14.59
N TRP A 92 -13.20 0.96 14.28
CA TRP A 92 -12.16 0.60 13.31
C TRP A 92 -11.28 -0.53 13.83
N ARG A 93 -10.84 -1.39 12.91
CA ARG A 93 -9.90 -2.49 13.14
C ARG A 93 -8.81 -2.45 12.09
N LEU A 94 -7.57 -2.74 12.48
CA LEU A 94 -6.49 -2.93 11.51
C LEU A 94 -6.71 -4.25 10.78
N LEU A 95 -6.62 -4.21 9.45
CA LEU A 95 -6.46 -5.41 8.63
C LEU A 95 -4.99 -5.77 8.45
N PHE A 96 -4.11 -4.77 8.52
CA PHE A 96 -2.67 -4.98 8.46
C PHE A 96 -1.98 -4.36 9.67
N ASN A 97 -1.16 -5.16 10.35
CA ASN A 97 -0.50 -4.78 11.60
C ASN A 97 0.86 -4.09 11.38
N GLY A 98 1.33 -3.97 10.13
CA GLY A 98 2.65 -3.40 9.82
C GLY A 98 3.83 -4.29 10.14
N LYS A 99 3.64 -5.58 10.43
CA LYS A 99 4.69 -6.50 10.89
C LYS A 99 4.63 -7.86 10.24
N THR A 100 3.44 -8.43 10.09
CA THR A 100 3.22 -9.78 9.59
C THR A 100 1.98 -9.83 8.69
N LEU A 101 1.84 -10.92 7.94
CA LEU A 101 0.63 -11.23 7.17
C LEU A 101 -0.44 -11.94 8.02
N GLN A 102 -0.40 -11.79 9.34
CA GLN A 102 -1.45 -12.36 10.20
C GLN A 102 -2.81 -11.78 9.81
N GLY A 103 -3.79 -12.65 9.60
CA GLY A 103 -5.11 -12.27 9.09
C GLY A 103 -5.20 -12.19 7.57
N TRP A 104 -4.13 -12.54 6.84
CA TRP A 104 -4.11 -12.68 5.39
C TRP A 104 -3.81 -14.13 4.97
N GLN A 105 -4.30 -14.52 3.80
CA GLN A 105 -4.17 -15.84 3.17
C GLN A 105 -4.00 -15.67 1.66
N GLY A 106 -3.53 -16.72 0.97
CA GLY A 106 -3.21 -16.67 -0.46
C GLY A 106 -1.71 -16.57 -0.69
N SER A 107 -1.30 -15.71 -1.61
CA SER A 107 0.07 -15.62 -2.14
C SER A 107 1.01 -14.86 -1.22
N THR A 108 1.27 -15.43 -0.04
CA THR A 108 2.17 -14.90 1.00
C THR A 108 3.65 -14.96 0.63
N ASP A 109 3.97 -15.55 -0.51
CA ASP A 109 5.27 -15.59 -1.18
C ASP A 109 5.47 -14.40 -2.15
N HIS A 110 4.37 -13.80 -2.64
CA HIS A 110 4.37 -12.63 -3.52
C HIS A 110 3.99 -11.32 -2.83
N TYR A 111 3.37 -11.42 -1.66
CA TYR A 111 3.15 -10.31 -0.74
C TYR A 111 4.01 -10.49 0.49
N PHE A 112 4.73 -9.44 0.89
CA PHE A 112 5.58 -9.47 2.07
C PHE A 112 5.57 -8.12 2.80
N VAL A 113 6.18 -8.11 3.98
CA VAL A 113 6.28 -6.91 4.81
C VAL A 113 7.68 -6.31 4.70
N GLU A 114 7.77 -5.05 4.28
CA GLU A 114 9.02 -4.29 4.18
C GLU A 114 8.81 -2.91 4.80
N ASP A 115 9.63 -2.53 5.78
CA ASP A 115 9.54 -1.24 6.49
C ASP A 115 8.13 -0.90 7.04
N GLY A 116 7.40 -1.93 7.44
CA GLY A 116 6.03 -1.83 7.92
C GLY A 116 4.99 -1.56 6.83
N MET A 117 5.34 -1.76 5.57
CA MET A 117 4.44 -1.71 4.42
C MET A 117 4.12 -3.12 3.98
N LEU A 118 2.89 -3.35 3.53
CA LEU A 118 2.56 -4.53 2.74
C LEU A 118 2.98 -4.25 1.30
N VAL A 119 3.82 -5.09 0.72
CA VAL A 119 4.40 -4.87 -0.60
C VAL A 119 3.90 -5.95 -1.55
N SER A 120 3.35 -5.53 -2.69
CA SER A 120 3.22 -6.40 -3.86
C SER A 120 4.45 -6.20 -4.75
N SER A 121 5.22 -7.27 -4.95
CA SER A 121 6.37 -7.26 -5.85
C SER A 121 6.59 -8.65 -6.45
N PHE A 122 7.17 -8.70 -7.64
CA PHE A 122 7.51 -9.93 -8.35
C PHE A 122 8.59 -10.78 -7.68
N GLY A 123 9.17 -10.30 -6.57
CA GLY A 123 10.43 -10.84 -6.09
C GLY A 123 11.48 -10.83 -7.23
N PRO A 124 12.56 -11.61 -7.11
CA PRO A 124 13.58 -11.74 -8.15
C PRO A 124 13.20 -12.69 -9.30
N THR A 125 12.00 -13.30 -9.30
CA THR A 125 11.60 -14.32 -10.28
C THR A 125 10.64 -13.75 -11.32
N PRO A 126 11.09 -13.48 -12.56
CA PRO A 126 10.34 -12.66 -13.52
C PRO A 126 9.06 -13.26 -14.12
N ASN A 127 8.69 -14.51 -13.82
CA ASN A 127 7.80 -15.29 -14.71
C ASN A 127 6.55 -15.94 -14.09
N ARG A 128 6.15 -15.63 -12.84
CA ARG A 128 4.88 -16.14 -12.29
C ARG A 128 4.30 -15.21 -11.23
N ALA A 129 3.54 -14.19 -11.60
CA ALA A 129 2.67 -13.52 -10.62
C ALA A 129 1.27 -13.18 -11.12
N GLU A 130 0.89 -13.60 -12.33
CA GLU A 130 -0.53 -13.64 -12.67
C GLU A 130 -1.20 -14.71 -11.79
N GLY A 131 -2.25 -14.33 -11.06
CA GLY A 131 -2.90 -15.22 -10.09
C GLY A 131 -2.36 -15.13 -8.66
N ALA A 132 -1.36 -14.27 -8.39
CA ALA A 132 -0.76 -14.14 -7.07
C ALA A 132 -1.59 -13.24 -6.14
N HIS A 133 -2.76 -13.68 -5.70
CA HIS A 133 -3.69 -12.85 -4.91
C HIS A 133 -3.49 -13.00 -3.40
N LEU A 134 -3.70 -11.93 -2.65
CA LEU A 134 -3.75 -11.95 -1.18
C LEU A 134 -5.14 -11.57 -0.69
N PHE A 135 -5.69 -12.33 0.24
CA PHE A 135 -7.03 -12.12 0.78
C PHE A 135 -7.00 -12.05 2.30
N SER A 136 -7.86 -11.22 2.86
CA SER A 136 -8.21 -11.23 4.28
C SER A 136 -8.75 -12.60 4.69
N SER A 137 -8.55 -12.99 5.95
CA SER A 137 -8.89 -14.32 6.47
C SER A 137 -10.39 -14.59 6.59
N ARG A 138 -11.22 -13.54 6.55
CA ARG A 138 -12.68 -13.62 6.64
C ARG A 138 -13.35 -12.69 5.65
N GLU A 139 -14.63 -12.92 5.43
CA GLU A 139 -15.47 -12.07 4.60
C GLU A 139 -16.04 -10.86 5.35
N TYR A 140 -16.37 -9.82 4.59
CA TYR A 140 -16.95 -8.56 5.03
C TYR A 140 -18.19 -8.23 4.20
N GLY A 141 -19.22 -7.70 4.84
CA GLY A 141 -20.48 -7.29 4.22
C GLY A 141 -20.49 -5.79 3.88
N ASP A 142 -21.15 -5.01 4.72
CA ASP A 142 -21.14 -3.55 4.69
C ASP A 142 -20.01 -2.99 5.55
N PHE A 143 -19.22 -2.08 4.99
CA PHE A 143 -18.01 -1.57 5.64
C PHE A 143 -17.51 -0.25 5.04
N ILE A 144 -16.63 0.41 5.78
CA ILE A 144 -15.69 1.41 5.28
C ILE A 144 -14.28 0.82 5.37
N LEU A 145 -13.58 0.73 4.25
CA LEU A 145 -12.19 0.33 4.14
C LEU A 145 -11.35 1.57 3.88
N ARG A 146 -10.32 1.79 4.69
CA ARG A 146 -9.31 2.85 4.47
C ARG A 146 -7.94 2.23 4.34
N LEU A 147 -7.17 2.71 3.38
CA LEU A 147 -5.77 2.38 3.23
C LEU A 147 -5.00 3.53 2.59
N GLN A 148 -3.69 3.46 2.68
CA GLN A 148 -2.79 4.29 1.88
C GLN A 148 -2.01 3.39 0.94
N TYR A 149 -1.81 3.84 -0.30
CA TYR A 149 -0.98 3.12 -1.27
C TYR A 149 0.01 4.04 -1.98
N ARG A 150 1.11 3.47 -2.45
CA ARG A 150 2.13 4.16 -3.23
C ARG A 150 2.55 3.29 -4.41
N LEU A 151 2.72 3.94 -5.57
CA LEU A 151 3.03 3.29 -6.85
C LEU A 151 4.48 3.54 -7.26
N SER A 152 5.12 2.51 -7.82
CA SER A 152 6.27 2.68 -8.70
C SER A 152 5.85 2.90 -10.16
N LEU A 153 6.82 3.07 -11.05
CA LEU A 153 6.60 2.98 -12.49
C LEU A 153 5.93 1.64 -12.84
N ALA A 154 4.95 1.69 -13.74
CA ALA A 154 4.25 0.54 -14.31
C ALA A 154 3.50 -0.34 -13.30
N ALA A 155 3.25 0.16 -12.09
CA ALA A 155 2.50 -0.57 -11.09
C ALA A 155 1.05 -0.80 -11.54
N ASN A 156 0.56 -2.02 -11.35
CA ASN A 156 -0.82 -2.43 -11.58
C ASN A 156 -1.20 -3.50 -10.55
N SER A 157 -2.31 -3.27 -9.86
CA SER A 157 -2.94 -4.15 -8.89
C SER A 157 -4.39 -3.70 -8.72
N ASP A 158 -5.15 -4.35 -7.86
CA ASP A 158 -6.50 -3.93 -7.51
C ASP A 158 -6.72 -4.11 -6.01
N VAL A 159 -7.55 -3.27 -5.41
CA VAL A 159 -8.17 -3.59 -4.11
C VAL A 159 -9.43 -4.39 -4.38
N LEU A 160 -9.38 -5.68 -4.05
CA LEU A 160 -10.50 -6.59 -4.17
C LEU A 160 -11.44 -6.36 -2.98
N VAL A 161 -12.73 -6.19 -3.25
CA VAL A 161 -13.76 -6.11 -2.21
C VAL A 161 -14.94 -7.00 -2.55
N ARG A 162 -15.47 -7.67 -1.52
CA ARG A 162 -16.55 -8.66 -1.64
C ARG A 162 -16.24 -9.78 -2.65
N SER A 163 -14.96 -10.07 -2.90
CA SER A 163 -14.55 -11.11 -3.85
C SER A 163 -14.66 -12.50 -3.25
N GLU A 164 -14.68 -13.50 -4.12
CA GLU A 164 -14.36 -14.88 -3.75
C GLU A 164 -12.83 -15.08 -3.78
N ARG A 165 -12.37 -16.21 -3.26
CA ARG A 165 -10.97 -16.66 -3.38
C ARG A 165 -10.85 -17.68 -4.49
N ILE A 166 -10.98 -17.19 -5.72
CA ILE A 166 -10.83 -17.97 -6.95
C ILE A 166 -9.64 -17.45 -7.75
N GLU A 167 -9.33 -18.11 -8.85
CA GLU A 167 -8.20 -17.76 -9.72
C GLU A 167 -8.32 -16.35 -10.32
N ASP A 168 -9.52 -15.96 -10.74
CA ASP A 168 -9.84 -14.61 -11.19
C ASP A 168 -10.82 -13.93 -10.20
N PRO A 169 -10.33 -13.39 -9.07
CA PRO A 169 -11.19 -12.79 -8.06
C PRO A 169 -11.87 -11.51 -8.57
N SER A 170 -11.27 -10.82 -9.55
CA SER A 170 -11.82 -9.62 -10.18
C SER A 170 -13.11 -9.92 -10.94
N SER A 171 -13.31 -11.14 -11.45
CA SER A 171 -14.59 -11.58 -12.03
C SER A 171 -15.69 -11.86 -11.00
N SER A 172 -15.31 -12.22 -9.76
CA SER A 172 -16.25 -12.62 -8.71
C SER A 172 -16.76 -11.45 -7.88
N GLY A 173 -15.87 -10.52 -7.51
CA GLY A 173 -16.16 -9.38 -6.63
C GLY A 173 -16.11 -8.05 -7.35
N LEU A 174 -15.81 -6.99 -6.60
CA LEU A 174 -15.46 -5.68 -7.16
C LEU A 174 -13.94 -5.51 -7.04
N ALA A 175 -13.31 -5.01 -8.09
CA ALA A 175 -11.89 -4.70 -8.13
C ALA A 175 -11.71 -3.20 -8.33
N ILE A 176 -11.24 -2.49 -7.31
CA ILE A 176 -10.93 -1.07 -7.39
C ILE A 176 -9.50 -0.95 -7.90
N GLN A 177 -9.35 -0.41 -9.11
CA GLN A 177 -8.11 -0.39 -9.87
C GLN A 177 -7.02 0.45 -9.19
N ILE A 178 -5.82 -0.10 -9.07
CA ILE A 178 -4.62 0.56 -8.55
C ILE A 178 -3.57 0.55 -9.65
N LEU A 179 -3.46 1.67 -10.38
CA LEU A 179 -2.76 1.71 -11.66
C LEU A 179 -1.91 2.97 -11.82
N ASP A 180 -0.69 2.79 -12.31
CA ASP A 180 0.13 3.89 -12.80
C ASP A 180 -0.40 4.37 -14.17
N ASN A 181 -1.45 5.20 -14.15
CA ASN A 181 -2.08 5.75 -15.36
C ASN A 181 -1.09 6.40 -16.35
N ALA A 182 0.05 6.91 -15.85
CA ALA A 182 1.06 7.60 -16.64
C ALA A 182 2.09 6.64 -17.30
N ALA A 183 2.04 5.32 -17.04
CA ALA A 183 2.90 4.38 -17.73
C ALA A 183 2.45 4.20 -19.18
N GLY A 184 3.39 4.23 -20.13
CA GLY A 184 3.08 4.14 -21.56
C GLY A 184 2.24 2.92 -21.94
N GLN A 185 2.47 1.77 -21.30
CA GLN A 185 1.70 0.55 -21.51
C GLN A 185 0.22 0.66 -21.10
N TYR A 186 -0.11 1.61 -20.23
CA TYR A 186 -1.47 1.87 -19.76
C TYR A 186 -2.09 3.12 -20.39
N ALA A 187 -1.40 3.80 -21.33
CA ALA A 187 -1.91 5.01 -21.96
C ALA A 187 -3.26 4.78 -22.65
N LYS A 188 -3.44 3.63 -23.30
CA LYS A 188 -4.64 3.28 -24.09
C LYS A 188 -5.73 2.53 -23.31
N THR A 189 -5.59 2.36 -21.99
CA THR A 189 -6.66 1.72 -21.20
C THR A 189 -7.94 2.55 -21.22
N THR A 190 -9.09 1.88 -21.16
CA THR A 190 -10.40 2.53 -21.19
C THR A 190 -10.70 3.21 -19.84
N PRO A 191 -11.67 4.15 -19.76
CA PRO A 191 -12.01 4.81 -18.49
C PRO A 191 -12.35 3.83 -17.35
N GLY A 192 -13.03 2.71 -17.64
CA GLY A 192 -13.35 1.66 -16.66
C GLY A 192 -12.14 0.84 -16.18
N HIS A 193 -10.95 1.12 -16.71
CA HIS A 193 -9.68 0.43 -16.41
C HIS A 193 -8.59 1.38 -15.92
N LYS A 194 -8.92 2.65 -15.67
CA LYS A 194 -8.00 3.62 -15.06
C LYS A 194 -7.99 3.50 -13.54
N ASN A 195 -6.96 4.04 -12.90
CA ASN A 195 -6.84 4.09 -11.45
C ASN A 195 -8.12 4.61 -10.78
N GLY A 196 -8.55 3.94 -9.71
CA GLY A 196 -9.72 4.26 -8.92
C GLY A 196 -11.05 3.77 -9.51
N SER A 197 -11.09 3.40 -10.79
CA SER A 197 -12.28 2.82 -11.40
C SER A 197 -12.61 1.46 -10.77
N ILE A 198 -13.89 1.09 -10.76
CA ILE A 198 -14.31 -0.27 -10.46
C ILE A 198 -14.18 -1.05 -11.77
N TRP A 199 -13.20 -1.95 -11.84
CA TRP A 199 -12.84 -2.70 -13.04
C TRP A 199 -14.06 -3.28 -13.73
N ASN A 200 -14.20 -2.99 -15.02
CA ASN A 200 -15.31 -3.42 -15.86
C ASN A 200 -16.73 -2.96 -15.43
N ILE A 201 -16.88 -2.16 -14.36
CA ILE A 201 -18.20 -1.77 -13.81
C ILE A 201 -18.43 -0.25 -13.88
N ALA A 202 -17.52 0.56 -13.35
CA ALA A 202 -17.72 2.00 -13.22
C ALA A 202 -16.41 2.75 -13.44
N ALA A 203 -16.44 3.80 -14.27
CA ALA A 203 -15.30 4.66 -14.48
C ALA A 203 -15.19 5.69 -13.34
N ALA A 204 -13.98 5.91 -12.85
CA ALA A 204 -13.68 6.95 -11.87
C ALA A 204 -13.44 8.32 -12.51
N GLU A 205 -13.80 9.39 -11.82
CA GLU A 205 -13.21 10.71 -12.07
C GLU A 205 -11.68 10.63 -11.94
N GLN A 206 -10.97 11.26 -12.87
CA GLN A 206 -9.51 11.18 -12.98
C GLN A 206 -8.82 12.43 -12.39
N ASP A 207 -7.49 12.46 -12.46
CA ASP A 207 -6.62 13.57 -12.05
C ASP A 207 -6.47 13.80 -10.54
N TYR A 208 -7.04 12.93 -9.71
CA TYR A 208 -6.85 12.95 -8.24
C TYR A 208 -5.70 12.04 -7.77
N LEU A 209 -5.12 11.23 -8.66
CA LEU A 209 -3.98 10.36 -8.35
C LEU A 209 -2.70 11.20 -8.17
N ARG A 210 -2.04 11.08 -7.02
CA ARG A 210 -0.75 11.73 -6.78
C ARG A 210 0.36 11.10 -7.63
N PRO A 211 1.42 11.87 -7.96
CA PRO A 211 2.57 11.34 -8.69
C PRO A 211 3.19 10.08 -8.05
N ARG A 212 3.89 9.29 -8.87
CA ARG A 212 4.66 8.11 -8.43
C ARG A 212 5.54 8.43 -7.23
N GLY A 213 5.69 7.46 -6.34
CA GLY A 213 6.48 7.63 -5.12
C GLY A 213 5.78 8.43 -4.01
N GLN A 214 4.60 8.99 -4.25
CA GLN A 214 3.78 9.62 -3.21
C GLN A 214 2.69 8.68 -2.70
N TRP A 215 2.33 8.87 -1.43
CA TRP A 215 1.22 8.15 -0.81
C TRP A 215 -0.11 8.72 -1.25
N ASN A 216 -1.03 7.85 -1.67
CA ASN A 216 -2.42 8.16 -1.95
C ASN A 216 -3.29 7.63 -0.81
N ASP A 217 -4.27 8.42 -0.40
CA ASP A 217 -5.28 8.04 0.59
C ASP A 217 -6.50 7.48 -0.14
N LEU A 218 -6.85 6.21 0.11
CA LEU A 218 -8.01 5.53 -0.49
C LEU A 218 -9.02 5.17 0.59
N GLU A 219 -10.28 5.48 0.34
CA GLU A 219 -11.42 5.01 1.12
C GLU A 219 -12.43 4.36 0.18
N ILE A 220 -12.87 3.15 0.54
CA ILE A 220 -13.92 2.42 -0.17
C ILE A 220 -15.03 2.16 0.82
N THR A 221 -16.23 2.67 0.51
CA THR A 221 -17.43 2.43 1.30
C THR A 221 -18.34 1.50 0.53
N CYS A 222 -18.77 0.41 1.16
CA CYS A 222 -19.76 -0.51 0.61
C CYS A 222 -20.93 -0.60 1.58
N ARG A 223 -22.14 -0.26 1.11
CA ARG A 223 -23.38 -0.30 1.90
C ARG A 223 -24.53 -0.84 1.06
N GLY A 224 -24.97 -2.06 1.30
CA GLY A 224 -25.87 -2.75 0.38
C GLY A 224 -25.27 -2.75 -1.03
N GLN A 225 -26.00 -2.19 -2.00
CA GLN A 225 -25.54 -2.03 -3.39
C GLN A 225 -24.82 -0.70 -3.66
N GLN A 226 -24.83 0.25 -2.73
CA GLN A 226 -24.13 1.52 -2.86
C GLN A 226 -22.63 1.31 -2.63
N VAL A 227 -21.81 1.79 -3.55
CA VAL A 227 -20.36 1.75 -3.47
C VAL A 227 -19.78 3.12 -3.78
N ASP A 228 -18.98 3.64 -2.83
CA ASP A 228 -18.26 4.89 -2.98
C ASP A 228 -16.76 4.62 -2.96
N VAL A 229 -16.02 5.23 -3.88
CA VAL A 229 -14.55 5.24 -3.88
C VAL A 229 -14.09 6.68 -3.75
N MET A 230 -13.38 6.98 -2.67
CA MET A 230 -12.77 8.28 -2.43
C MET A 230 -11.24 8.17 -2.52
N LEU A 231 -10.64 9.05 -3.32
CA LEU A 231 -9.20 9.16 -3.50
C LEU A 231 -8.73 10.56 -3.10
N ASN A 232 -7.77 10.63 -2.19
CA ASN A 232 -7.16 11.88 -1.71
C ASN A 232 -8.18 12.96 -1.28
N GLY A 233 -9.30 12.53 -0.68
CA GLY A 233 -10.35 13.41 -0.16
C GLY A 233 -11.45 13.78 -1.16
N LYS A 234 -11.42 13.24 -2.38
CA LYS A 234 -12.46 13.41 -3.39
C LYS A 234 -13.16 12.08 -3.68
N ILE A 235 -14.49 12.06 -3.65
CA ILE A 235 -15.28 10.94 -4.17
C ILE A 235 -15.11 10.91 -5.70
N ILE A 236 -14.52 9.83 -6.20
CA ILE A 236 -14.22 9.63 -7.63
C ILE A 236 -15.14 8.58 -8.27
N VAL A 237 -15.79 7.74 -7.47
CA VAL A 237 -16.90 6.87 -7.87
C VAL A 237 -17.95 6.94 -6.78
N ASP A 238 -19.21 7.12 -7.18
CA ASP A 238 -20.41 7.04 -6.36
C ASP A 238 -21.42 6.28 -7.23
N ILE A 239 -21.74 5.04 -6.85
CA ILE A 239 -22.57 4.19 -7.69
C ILE A 239 -23.47 3.25 -6.89
N ASP A 240 -24.74 3.24 -7.25
CA ASP A 240 -25.68 2.19 -6.87
C ASP A 240 -25.59 1.04 -7.88
N LEU A 241 -24.99 -0.08 -7.45
CA LEU A 241 -24.84 -1.28 -8.27
C LEU A 241 -26.17 -1.96 -8.60
N GLY A 242 -27.27 -1.64 -7.93
CA GLY A 242 -28.62 -2.08 -8.29
C GLY A 242 -29.17 -1.32 -9.50
N ASN A 243 -28.80 -0.05 -9.65
CA ASN A 243 -29.21 0.80 -10.76
C ASN A 243 -28.29 0.60 -11.97
N ARG A 244 -28.85 0.67 -13.18
CA ARG A 244 -28.06 0.56 -14.42
C ARG A 244 -27.36 1.88 -14.78
N ALA A 245 -27.84 3.01 -14.27
CA ALA A 245 -27.25 4.32 -14.53
C ALA A 245 -25.80 4.38 -14.00
N GLY A 246 -24.87 4.89 -14.81
CA GLY A 246 -23.45 4.99 -14.45
C GLY A 246 -22.64 3.69 -14.62
N ILE A 247 -23.29 2.55 -14.84
CA ILE A 247 -22.62 1.27 -15.08
C ILE A 247 -22.22 1.15 -16.54
N ILE A 248 -20.96 0.85 -16.79
CA ILE A 248 -20.46 0.63 -18.15
C ILE A 248 -21.05 -0.67 -18.72
N PRO A 249 -21.23 -0.80 -20.05
CA PRO A 249 -21.96 -1.93 -20.62
C PRO A 249 -21.45 -3.32 -20.21
N SER A 250 -20.14 -3.51 -20.11
CA SER A 250 -19.52 -4.77 -19.65
C SER A 250 -19.82 -5.10 -18.18
N GLY A 251 -20.17 -4.09 -17.38
CA GLY A 251 -20.44 -4.21 -15.95
C GLY A 251 -21.83 -4.71 -15.62
N LEU A 252 -22.77 -4.59 -16.57
CA LEU A 252 -24.17 -4.92 -16.34
C LEU A 252 -24.38 -6.41 -16.02
N SER A 253 -23.54 -7.27 -16.60
CA SER A 253 -23.52 -8.72 -16.38
C SER A 253 -22.46 -9.16 -15.37
N HIS A 254 -21.74 -8.25 -14.74
CA HIS A 254 -20.64 -8.60 -13.84
C HIS A 254 -21.16 -9.27 -12.56
N PRO A 255 -20.73 -10.49 -12.20
CA PRO A 255 -21.26 -11.23 -11.04
C PRO A 255 -21.10 -10.47 -9.72
N GLY A 256 -19.94 -9.81 -9.53
CA GLY A 256 -19.66 -9.00 -8.34
C GLY A 256 -20.67 -7.89 -8.06
N ARG A 257 -21.44 -7.46 -9.07
CA ARG A 257 -22.44 -6.41 -8.95
C ARG A 257 -23.55 -6.77 -7.97
N GLN A 258 -23.89 -8.05 -7.81
CA GLN A 258 -24.95 -8.52 -6.91
C GLN A 258 -24.42 -8.97 -5.54
N ARG A 259 -23.10 -8.91 -5.33
CA ARG A 259 -22.50 -9.40 -4.08
C ARG A 259 -22.56 -8.33 -3.00
N THR A 260 -23.13 -8.73 -1.86
CA THR A 260 -23.16 -7.91 -0.65
C THR A 260 -22.13 -8.36 0.39
N LYS A 261 -21.42 -9.46 0.15
CA LYS A 261 -20.41 -10.02 1.07
C LYS A 261 -19.30 -10.79 0.34
N GLY A 262 -18.09 -10.73 0.88
CA GLY A 262 -16.95 -11.54 0.43
C GLY A 262 -15.64 -11.04 1.02
N TYR A 263 -14.52 -11.52 0.50
CA TYR A 263 -13.20 -11.16 0.99
C TYR A 263 -12.77 -9.77 0.54
N ILE A 264 -11.93 -9.14 1.38
CA ILE A 264 -11.08 -8.02 0.97
C ILE A 264 -9.73 -8.59 0.55
N GLY A 265 -9.12 -8.07 -0.50
CA GLY A 265 -7.85 -8.57 -0.99
C GLY A 265 -7.08 -7.59 -1.86
N PHE A 266 -5.95 -8.05 -2.36
CA PHE A 266 -5.14 -7.36 -3.35
C PHE A 266 -4.83 -8.31 -4.51
N ASN A 267 -5.06 -7.82 -5.72
CA ASN A 267 -4.84 -8.58 -6.94
C ASN A 267 -3.35 -8.61 -7.29
N GLY A 268 -2.82 -9.79 -7.59
CA GLY A 268 -1.49 -9.96 -8.18
C GLY A 268 -1.57 -9.89 -9.69
N ASN A 269 -1.42 -8.70 -10.27
CA ASN A 269 -1.34 -8.52 -11.72
C ASN A 269 0.12 -8.58 -12.16
N ALA A 270 0.43 -9.24 -13.29
CA ALA A 270 1.78 -9.52 -13.81
C ALA A 270 2.57 -8.29 -14.34
N SER A 271 2.67 -7.23 -13.53
CA SER A 271 3.01 -5.89 -13.94
C SER A 271 4.45 -5.37 -13.83
N GLN A 272 5.53 -6.04 -13.43
CA GLN A 272 6.86 -5.42 -13.15
C GLN A 272 6.89 -4.28 -12.09
N GLY A 273 5.83 -3.49 -11.92
CA GLY A 273 5.74 -2.42 -10.96
C GLY A 273 5.38 -2.91 -9.56
N ARG A 274 5.84 -2.17 -8.57
CA ARG A 274 5.64 -2.38 -7.14
C ARG A 274 4.48 -1.51 -6.65
N VAL A 275 3.60 -2.09 -5.83
CA VAL A 275 2.68 -1.33 -4.99
C VAL A 275 3.03 -1.55 -3.52
N GLU A 276 3.00 -0.48 -2.76
CA GLU A 276 3.14 -0.54 -1.31
C GLU A 276 1.87 -0.04 -0.65
N TYR A 277 1.41 -0.74 0.38
CA TYR A 277 0.21 -0.42 1.13
C TYR A 277 0.54 -0.26 2.62
N ARG A 278 -0.21 0.62 3.29
CA ARG A 278 -0.15 0.78 4.74
C ARG A 278 -1.45 1.33 5.30
N SER A 279 -1.55 1.33 6.62
CA SER A 279 -2.69 1.86 7.37
C SER A 279 -4.01 1.24 6.91
N ILE A 280 -3.97 -0.04 6.50
CA ILE A 280 -5.12 -0.79 6.02
C ILE A 280 -6.01 -1.11 7.22
N ARG A 281 -7.19 -0.52 7.24
CA ARG A 281 -8.13 -0.61 8.34
C ARG A 281 -9.56 -0.59 7.85
N ILE A 282 -10.43 -1.24 8.61
CA ILE A 282 -11.82 -1.42 8.26
C ILE A 282 -12.73 -1.08 9.43
N LYS A 283 -13.89 -0.52 9.14
CA LYS A 283 -15.02 -0.38 10.06
C LYS A 283 -16.23 -1.06 9.44
N GLU A 284 -16.69 -2.16 10.04
CA GLU A 284 -17.94 -2.81 9.64
C GLU A 284 -19.12 -1.92 10.04
N MET A 285 -20.09 -1.79 9.13
CA MET A 285 -21.35 -1.12 9.42
C MET A 285 -22.28 -2.14 10.09
N ARG A 286 -23.04 -1.71 11.10
CA ARG A 286 -24.06 -2.59 11.68
C ARG A 286 -25.13 -2.86 10.60
N PRO A 287 -25.63 -4.11 10.50
CA PRO A 287 -26.74 -4.45 9.60
C PRO A 287 -27.99 -3.59 9.86
#